data_AF-A0A7D5T2G5-F1
#
_entry.id   AF-A0A7D5T2G5-F1
#
_cell.length_a   1.000
_cell.length_b   1.000
_cell.length_c   1.000
_cell.angle_alpha   90.00
_cell.angle_beta   90.00
_cell.angle_gamma   90.00
#
_symmetry.space_group_name_H-M   'P 1'
#
loop_
_entity.id
_entity.type
_entity.pdbx_description
1 polymer ?
#
loop_
_entity_poly.entity_id
_entity_poly.type
_entity_poly.pdbx_seq_one_letter_code
_entity_poly.pdbx_strand_id
1 'polypeptide(L)'
;MVLDEIATTGWQVVTTWVAQIRSGDPGSLLLAWALVGGCKLLLIRILPTFHARVRLLCRDDGLRTDRSGERSSEPSPVTTAQLKEAEAANTQVTVRDLLRALDTVVLVPIIEEILFRGIPVVASRRASDSTAVLLLVSIAATAGWASLHVYFGRTPYILPHLLSGLFLLYLWLHGQGDAAIALHMLTNLVVVLARVARRFVRVAHPNILAPGEEYWVTVAQHTEPSYGLYSARTSDGQQLRVTDVTPGETYLVRVATVGRGTMAYPLRAAETVERSPRQCDDEG
;
A
#
# COMPACT_ATOMS: atom_id res chain seq x y z
N MET A 1 -18.01 -7.12 -42.40
CA MET A 1 -16.96 -6.40 -43.14
C MET A 1 -16.18 -5.45 -42.23
N VAL A 2 -16.72 -4.30 -41.79
CA VAL A 2 -15.97 -3.36 -40.90
C VAL A 2 -15.56 -3.98 -39.55
N LEU A 3 -16.45 -4.77 -38.92
CA LEU A 3 -16.15 -5.44 -37.64
C LEU A 3 -15.11 -6.57 -37.77
N ASP A 4 -15.10 -7.30 -38.89
CA ASP A 4 -14.10 -8.36 -39.15
C ASP A 4 -12.72 -7.77 -39.41
N GLU A 5 -12.67 -6.64 -40.11
CA GLU A 5 -11.43 -5.94 -40.43
C GLU A 5 -10.81 -5.31 -39.18
N ILE A 6 -11.64 -4.75 -38.29
CA ILE A 6 -11.21 -4.27 -36.96
C ILE A 6 -10.72 -5.44 -36.09
N ALA A 7 -11.44 -6.57 -36.06
CA ALA A 7 -11.04 -7.73 -35.27
C ALA A 7 -9.72 -8.34 -35.77
N THR A 8 -9.54 -8.42 -37.09
CA THR A 8 -8.33 -8.97 -37.73
C THR A 8 -7.13 -8.06 -37.48
N THR A 9 -7.30 -6.75 -37.69
CA THR A 9 -6.24 -5.76 -37.46
C THR A 9 -5.85 -5.72 -35.98
N GLY A 10 -6.84 -5.70 -35.08
CA GLY A 10 -6.60 -5.74 -33.63
C GLY A 10 -5.85 -7.00 -33.19
N TRP A 11 -6.20 -8.16 -33.74
CA TRP A 11 -5.51 -9.41 -33.44
C TRP A 11 -4.06 -9.42 -33.94
N GLN A 12 -3.79 -8.85 -35.12
CA GLN A 12 -2.43 -8.72 -35.64
C GLN A 12 -1.57 -7.80 -34.76
N VAL A 13 -2.11 -6.69 -34.25
CA VAL A 13 -1.39 -5.82 -33.31
C VAL A 13 -1.03 -6.57 -32.03
N VAL A 14 -1.98 -7.30 -31.44
CA VAL A 14 -1.75 -8.07 -30.20
C VAL A 14 -0.70 -9.16 -30.42
N THR A 15 -0.81 -9.94 -31.48
CA THR A 15 0.13 -11.03 -31.75
C THR A 15 1.55 -10.51 -32.05
N THR A 16 1.66 -9.39 -32.77
CA THR A 16 2.94 -8.69 -33.00
C THR A 16 3.56 -8.23 -31.70
N TRP A 17 2.78 -7.58 -30.83
CA TRP A 17 3.28 -7.10 -29.55
C TRP A 17 3.71 -8.26 -28.63
N VAL A 18 2.96 -9.36 -28.59
CA VAL A 18 3.36 -10.58 -27.87
C VAL A 18 4.67 -11.15 -28.41
N ALA A 19 4.87 -11.15 -29.72
CA ALA A 19 6.14 -11.59 -30.32
C ALA A 19 7.30 -10.68 -29.91
N GLN A 20 7.09 -9.36 -29.86
CA GLN A 20 8.09 -8.40 -29.39
C GLN A 20 8.47 -8.65 -27.92
N ILE A 21 7.49 -8.87 -27.05
CA ILE A 21 7.73 -9.26 -25.64
C ILE A 21 8.58 -10.53 -25.59
N ARG A 22 8.25 -11.57 -26.35
CA ARG A 22 9.04 -12.83 -26.41
C ARG A 22 10.45 -12.67 -26.96
N SER A 23 10.67 -11.69 -27.83
CA SER A 23 12.00 -11.37 -28.36
C SER A 23 12.85 -10.53 -27.39
N GLY A 24 12.23 -9.98 -26.35
CA GLY A 24 12.92 -9.17 -25.34
C GLY A 24 13.02 -7.71 -25.72
N ASP A 25 12.15 -7.23 -26.62
CA ASP A 25 12.10 -5.82 -27.02
C ASP A 25 11.87 -4.92 -25.78
N PRO A 26 12.81 -4.02 -25.44
CA PRO A 26 12.72 -3.24 -24.21
C PRO A 26 11.47 -2.36 -24.12
N GLY A 27 11.04 -1.77 -25.24
CA GLY A 27 9.85 -0.91 -25.28
C GLY A 27 8.57 -1.70 -24.96
N SER A 28 8.42 -2.87 -25.58
CA SER A 28 7.30 -3.76 -25.38
C SER A 28 7.28 -4.35 -23.96
N LEU A 29 8.44 -4.71 -23.42
CA LEU A 29 8.57 -5.18 -22.04
C LEU A 29 8.18 -4.10 -21.02
N LEU A 30 8.65 -2.86 -21.20
CA LEU A 30 8.30 -1.74 -20.33
C LEU A 30 6.81 -1.40 -20.41
N LEU A 31 6.22 -1.43 -21.61
CA LEU A 31 4.79 -1.20 -21.78
C LEU A 31 3.96 -2.30 -21.11
N ALA A 32 4.33 -3.56 -21.28
CA ALA A 32 3.66 -4.69 -20.65
C ALA A 32 3.77 -4.61 -19.12
N TRP A 33 4.96 -4.31 -18.61
CA TRP A 33 5.21 -4.08 -17.19
C TRP A 33 4.34 -2.93 -16.64
N ALA A 34 4.24 -1.80 -17.36
CA ALA A 34 3.44 -0.66 -16.96
C ALA A 34 1.94 -1.01 -16.91
N LEU A 35 1.43 -1.77 -17.90
CA LEU A 35 0.04 -2.22 -17.93
C LEU A 35 -0.27 -3.19 -16.78
N VAL A 36 0.61 -4.17 -16.54
CA VAL A 36 0.49 -5.09 -15.40
C VAL A 36 0.52 -4.34 -14.07
N GLY A 37 1.43 -3.35 -13.94
CA GLY A 37 1.52 -2.48 -12.78
C GLY A 37 0.27 -1.64 -12.57
N GLY A 38 -0.28 -1.04 -13.63
CA GLY A 38 -1.54 -0.29 -13.61
C GLY A 38 -2.72 -1.14 -13.17
N CYS A 39 -2.87 -2.34 -13.75
CA CYS A 39 -3.89 -3.31 -13.34
C CYS A 39 -3.73 -3.73 -11.87
N LYS A 40 -2.50 -4.00 -11.42
CA LYS A 40 -2.20 -4.30 -10.01
C LYS A 40 -2.64 -3.18 -9.08
N LEU A 41 -2.32 -1.92 -9.42
CA LEU A 41 -2.73 -0.76 -8.62
C LEU A 41 -4.25 -0.60 -8.58
N LEU A 42 -4.93 -0.82 -9.71
CA LEU A 42 -6.38 -0.80 -9.79
C LEU A 42 -7.01 -1.87 -8.88
N LEU A 43 -6.49 -3.10 -8.91
CA LEU A 43 -6.95 -4.19 -8.06
C LEU A 43 -6.79 -3.87 -6.56
N ILE A 44 -5.64 -3.31 -6.17
CA ILE A 44 -5.40 -2.88 -4.77
C ILE A 44 -6.44 -1.83 -4.33
N ARG A 45 -6.93 -0.99 -5.26
CA ARG A 45 -7.95 0.04 -4.98
C ARG A 45 -9.36 -0.52 -4.93
N ILE A 46 -9.73 -1.41 -5.84
CA ILE A 46 -11.11 -1.90 -6.00
C ILE A 46 -11.44 -3.06 -5.05
N LEU A 47 -10.50 -3.98 -4.81
CA LEU A 47 -10.74 -5.18 -4.01
C LEU A 47 -11.27 -4.90 -2.59
N PRO A 48 -10.79 -3.89 -1.84
CA PRO A 48 -11.37 -3.52 -0.55
C PRO A 48 -12.87 -3.17 -0.64
N THR A 49 -13.25 -2.35 -1.61
CA THR A 49 -14.64 -1.90 -1.80
C THR A 49 -15.53 -3.05 -2.26
N PHE A 50 -15.04 -3.87 -3.18
CA PHE A 50 -15.75 -5.06 -3.64
C PHE A 50 -15.97 -6.05 -2.48
N HIS A 51 -14.93 -6.36 -1.71
CA HIS A 51 -15.02 -7.25 -0.54
C HIS A 51 -15.95 -6.69 0.55
N ALA A 52 -16.00 -5.38 0.75
CA ALA A 52 -16.96 -4.75 1.66
C ALA A 52 -18.40 -4.92 1.16
N ARG A 53 -18.65 -4.73 -0.15
CA ARG A 53 -19.98 -4.93 -0.76
C ARG A 53 -20.44 -6.38 -0.72
N VAL A 54 -19.56 -7.34 -1.02
CA VAL A 54 -19.86 -8.77 -0.91
C VAL A 54 -20.20 -9.13 0.53
N ARG A 55 -19.44 -8.63 1.52
CA ARG A 55 -19.75 -8.85 2.94
C ARG A 55 -21.10 -8.28 3.35
N LEU A 56 -21.52 -7.15 2.78
CA LEU A 56 -22.86 -6.59 3.03
C LEU A 56 -23.95 -7.47 2.42
N LEU A 57 -23.80 -7.88 1.16
CA LEU A 57 -24.74 -8.77 0.48
C LEU A 57 -24.87 -10.13 1.17
N CYS A 58 -23.75 -10.73 1.60
CA CYS A 58 -23.77 -11.99 2.34
C CYS A 58 -24.28 -11.86 3.79
N ARG A 59 -24.42 -10.64 4.31
CA ARG A 59 -24.98 -10.37 5.64
C ARG A 59 -26.49 -10.21 5.61
N ASP A 60 -27.05 -9.84 4.46
CA ASP A 60 -28.49 -9.73 4.25
C ASP A 60 -29.16 -11.11 4.00
N ASP A 61 -28.41 -12.11 3.52
CA ASP A 61 -28.92 -13.47 3.22
C ASP A 61 -28.68 -14.52 4.32
N GLY A 62 -28.05 -14.17 5.45
CA GLY A 62 -27.56 -15.16 6.42
C GLY A 62 -27.71 -14.75 7.87
N LEU A 63 -28.76 -15.29 8.51
CA LEU A 63 -28.84 -15.70 9.93
C LEU A 63 -27.87 -15.03 10.91
N ARG A 64 -28.48 -14.29 11.84
CA ARG A 64 -28.03 -14.07 13.23
C ARG A 64 -27.37 -15.33 13.78
N THR A 65 -26.07 -15.43 13.60
CA THR A 65 -25.22 -16.42 14.26
C THR A 65 -24.54 -15.68 15.38
N ASP A 66 -24.93 -16.03 16.61
CA ASP A 66 -24.28 -15.59 17.84
C ASP A 66 -22.79 -15.91 17.76
N ARG A 67 -21.98 -14.91 17.41
CA ARG A 67 -20.54 -14.89 17.71
C ARG A 67 -20.34 -14.25 19.07
N SER A 68 -20.89 -14.89 20.10
CA SER A 68 -20.39 -14.73 21.46
C SER A 68 -19.28 -15.77 21.65
N GLY A 69 -18.01 -15.39 21.50
CA GLY A 69 -16.92 -16.32 21.83
C GLY A 69 -15.54 -16.09 21.22
N GLU A 70 -15.32 -15.09 20.36
CA GLU A 70 -13.95 -14.71 19.99
C GLU A 70 -13.48 -13.63 20.96
N ARG A 71 -12.53 -13.99 21.84
CA ARG A 71 -11.70 -13.03 22.56
C ARG A 71 -11.15 -12.05 21.52
N SER A 72 -11.75 -10.87 21.43
CA SER A 72 -11.14 -9.73 20.77
C SER A 72 -9.82 -9.50 21.49
N SER A 73 -8.73 -9.86 20.84
CA SER A 73 -7.48 -9.17 21.08
C SER A 73 -7.72 -7.77 20.53
N GLU A 74 -8.40 -6.94 21.32
CA GLU A 74 -8.55 -5.53 21.00
C GLU A 74 -7.14 -4.98 20.78
N PRO A 75 -6.85 -4.44 19.59
CA PRO A 75 -5.57 -3.81 19.32
C PRO A 75 -5.31 -2.78 20.41
N SER A 76 -4.16 -2.89 21.08
CA SER A 76 -3.77 -1.94 22.12
C SER A 76 -3.87 -0.51 21.59
N PRO A 77 -4.40 0.44 22.39
CA PRO A 77 -4.55 1.82 21.96
C PRO A 77 -3.19 2.40 21.55
N VAL A 78 -3.19 3.20 20.48
CA VAL A 78 -1.98 3.84 19.96
C VAL A 78 -1.53 4.94 20.92
N THR A 79 -0.32 4.84 21.45
CA THR A 79 0.20 5.78 22.45
C THR A 79 1.07 6.88 21.84
N THR A 80 1.21 8.00 22.55
CA THR A 80 2.16 9.07 22.17
C THR A 80 3.59 8.55 21.99
N ALA A 81 4.05 7.62 22.83
CA ALA A 81 5.39 7.05 22.72
C ALA A 81 5.61 6.32 21.38
N GLN A 82 4.64 5.50 20.97
CA GLN A 82 4.69 4.81 19.67
C GLN A 82 4.70 5.79 18.49
N LEU A 83 3.97 6.91 18.60
CA LEU A 83 3.95 7.95 17.57
C LEU A 83 5.28 8.73 17.51
N LYS A 84 5.92 9.00 18.65
CA LYS A 84 7.28 9.60 18.67
C LYS A 84 8.33 8.69 18.05
N GLU A 85 8.28 7.38 18.33
CA GLU A 85 9.15 6.39 17.67
C GLU A 85 8.92 6.35 16.16
N ALA A 86 7.65 6.40 15.72
CA ALA A 86 7.31 6.43 14.32
C ALA A 86 7.78 7.72 13.61
N GLU A 87 7.68 8.88 14.27
CA GLU A 87 8.21 10.15 13.75
C GLU A 87 9.74 10.08 13.56
N ALA A 88 10.47 9.59 14.57
CA ALA A 88 11.92 9.46 14.53
C ALA A 88 12.36 8.54 13.38
N ALA A 89 11.65 7.43 13.18
CA ALA A 89 11.87 6.53 12.05
C ALA A 89 11.57 7.17 10.68
N ASN A 90 10.68 8.16 10.61
CA ASN A 90 10.30 8.84 9.36
C ASN A 90 11.23 10.02 9.00
N THR A 91 11.87 10.65 9.99
CA THR A 91 12.67 11.87 9.82
C THR A 91 14.15 11.62 9.58
N GLN A 92 14.73 10.53 10.10
CA GLN A 92 16.15 10.22 9.88
C GLN A 92 16.32 9.28 8.69
N VAL A 93 17.04 9.73 7.64
CA VAL A 93 17.56 8.83 6.60
C VAL A 93 18.95 8.42 7.04
N THR A 94 19.11 7.17 7.47
CA THR A 94 20.40 6.64 7.90
C THR A 94 21.12 5.90 6.77
N VAL A 95 22.43 5.69 6.91
CA VAL A 95 23.19 4.77 6.02
C VAL A 95 22.55 3.38 6.00
N ARG A 96 21.99 2.95 7.14
CA ARG A 96 21.25 1.69 7.25
C ARG A 96 19.98 1.67 6.40
N ASP A 97 19.30 2.81 6.22
CA ASP A 97 18.12 2.90 5.36
C ASP A 97 18.48 2.89 3.88
N LEU A 98 19.64 3.47 3.52
CA LEU A 98 20.18 3.37 2.16
C LEU A 98 20.56 1.92 1.82
N LEU A 99 21.22 1.23 2.75
CA LEU A 99 21.57 -0.19 2.59
C LEU A 99 20.33 -1.08 2.51
N ARG A 100 19.33 -0.85 3.38
CA ARG A 100 18.03 -1.55 3.28
C ARG A 100 17.31 -1.27 1.97
N ALA A 101 17.40 -0.05 1.45
CA ALA A 101 16.82 0.30 0.16
C ALA A 101 17.54 -0.44 -0.98
N LEU A 102 18.88 -0.53 -0.93
CA LEU A 102 19.67 -1.31 -1.88
C LEU A 102 19.29 -2.80 -1.82
N ASP A 103 19.20 -3.38 -0.62
CA ASP A 103 18.78 -4.78 -0.43
C ASP A 103 17.38 -4.99 -0.99
N THR A 104 16.45 -4.09 -0.71
CA THR A 104 15.06 -4.17 -1.18
C THR A 104 14.95 -4.03 -2.71
N VAL A 105 15.78 -3.18 -3.32
CA VAL A 105 15.71 -2.89 -4.76
C VAL A 105 16.49 -3.90 -5.58
N VAL A 106 17.59 -4.45 -5.06
CA VAL A 106 18.53 -5.27 -5.84
C VAL A 106 18.54 -6.72 -5.33
N LEU A 107 18.95 -6.94 -4.08
CA LEU A 107 19.22 -8.28 -3.57
C LEU A 107 17.96 -9.12 -3.42
N VAL A 108 16.91 -8.56 -2.82
CA VAL A 108 15.64 -9.25 -2.58
C VAL A 108 14.98 -9.68 -3.90
N PRO A 109 14.84 -8.82 -4.93
CA PRO A 109 14.33 -9.24 -6.24
C PRO A 109 15.12 -10.37 -6.87
N ILE A 110 16.46 -10.33 -6.83
CA ILE A 110 17.30 -11.41 -7.39
C ILE A 110 16.97 -12.74 -6.69
N ILE A 111 16.98 -12.73 -5.35
CA ILE A 111 16.71 -13.93 -4.55
C ILE A 111 15.29 -14.44 -4.82
N GLU A 112 14.29 -13.56 -4.78
CA GLU A 112 12.89 -13.92 -5.00
C GLU A 112 12.66 -14.48 -6.41
N GLU A 113 13.25 -13.87 -7.46
CA GLU A 113 13.13 -14.38 -8.83
C GLU A 113 13.79 -15.75 -8.98
N ILE A 114 14.99 -15.94 -8.44
CA ILE A 114 15.68 -17.22 -8.51
C ILE A 114 14.91 -18.29 -7.73
N LEU A 115 14.49 -18.03 -6.48
CA LEU A 115 13.83 -19.03 -5.66
C LEU A 115 12.45 -19.44 -6.21
N PHE A 116 11.64 -18.47 -6.63
CA PHE A 116 10.23 -18.71 -6.94
C PHE A 116 9.93 -18.89 -8.42
N ARG A 117 10.88 -18.57 -9.32
CA ARG A 117 10.71 -18.77 -10.76
C ARG A 117 11.89 -19.51 -11.38
N GLY A 118 13.11 -19.00 -11.22
CA GLY A 118 14.31 -19.57 -11.84
C GLY A 118 14.52 -21.05 -11.51
N ILE A 119 14.64 -21.37 -10.22
CA ILE A 119 14.82 -22.75 -9.73
C ILE A 119 13.63 -23.63 -10.14
N PRO A 120 12.36 -23.27 -9.88
CA PRO A 120 11.21 -24.06 -10.33
C PRO A 120 11.21 -24.36 -11.83
N VAL A 121 11.43 -23.35 -12.68
CA VAL A 121 11.44 -23.52 -14.15
C VAL A 121 12.57 -24.45 -14.59
N VAL A 122 13.79 -24.24 -14.08
CA VAL A 122 14.96 -25.05 -14.45
C VAL A 122 14.82 -26.49 -13.92
N ALA A 123 14.39 -26.66 -12.68
CA ALA A 123 14.20 -27.97 -12.05
C ALA A 123 13.12 -28.78 -12.78
N SER A 124 11.98 -28.15 -13.10
CA SER A 124 10.91 -28.83 -13.84
C SER A 124 11.34 -29.25 -15.24
N ARG A 125 12.06 -28.39 -15.99
CA ARG A 125 12.61 -28.74 -17.32
C ARG A 125 13.61 -29.90 -17.26
N ARG A 126 14.33 -30.07 -16.17
CA ARG A 126 15.28 -31.19 -15.98
C ARG A 126 14.60 -32.46 -15.50
N ALA A 127 13.52 -32.34 -14.74
CA ALA A 127 12.84 -33.48 -14.12
C ALA A 127 11.79 -34.13 -15.04
N SER A 128 11.22 -33.38 -16.00
CA SER A 128 10.18 -33.88 -16.89
C SER A 128 10.11 -33.09 -18.19
N ASP A 129 9.90 -33.80 -19.30
CA ASP A 129 9.56 -33.18 -20.60
C ASP A 129 8.09 -32.72 -20.67
N SER A 130 7.29 -32.96 -19.63
CA SER A 130 5.89 -32.58 -19.59
C SER A 130 5.72 -31.07 -19.37
N THR A 131 5.19 -30.40 -20.40
CA THR A 131 4.76 -28.99 -20.30
C THR A 131 3.78 -28.76 -19.15
N ALA A 132 2.91 -29.73 -18.85
CA ALA A 132 1.95 -29.62 -17.77
C ALA A 132 2.64 -29.59 -16.39
N VAL A 133 3.67 -30.42 -16.18
CA VAL A 133 4.46 -30.43 -14.94
C VAL A 133 5.23 -29.13 -14.78
N LEU A 134 5.85 -28.63 -15.86
CA LEU A 134 6.53 -27.34 -15.88
C LEU A 134 5.60 -26.19 -15.46
N LEU A 135 4.42 -26.10 -16.09
CA LEU A 135 3.46 -25.04 -15.80
C LEU A 135 2.94 -25.16 -14.37
N LEU A 136 2.55 -26.35 -13.93
CA LEU A 136 1.99 -26.57 -12.60
C LEU A 136 2.97 -26.14 -11.50
N VAL A 137 4.22 -26.63 -11.56
CA VAL A 137 5.23 -26.33 -10.53
C VAL A 137 5.58 -24.84 -10.53
N SER A 138 5.74 -24.24 -11.71
CA SER A 138 6.16 -22.83 -11.79
C SER A 138 5.05 -21.87 -11.37
N ILE A 139 3.79 -22.17 -11.71
CA ILE A 139 2.62 -21.42 -11.25
C ILE A 139 2.45 -21.59 -9.73
N ALA A 140 2.59 -22.80 -9.21
CA ALA A 140 2.48 -23.07 -7.78
C ALA A 140 3.55 -22.30 -6.97
N ALA A 141 4.81 -22.31 -7.42
CA ALA A 141 5.89 -21.53 -6.78
C ALA A 141 5.60 -20.01 -6.83
N THR A 142 5.11 -19.51 -7.96
CA THR A 142 4.72 -18.10 -8.12
C THR A 142 3.54 -17.72 -7.20
N ALA A 143 2.57 -18.62 -7.04
CA ALA A 143 1.47 -18.44 -6.10
C ALA A 143 1.95 -18.48 -4.66
N GLY A 144 2.90 -19.36 -4.33
CA GLY A 144 3.58 -19.40 -3.03
C GLY A 144 4.25 -18.07 -2.68
N TRP A 145 4.98 -17.48 -3.62
CA TRP A 145 5.53 -16.12 -3.47
C TRP A 145 4.44 -15.07 -3.22
N ALA A 146 3.36 -15.08 -4.00
CA ALA A 146 2.27 -14.12 -3.83
C ALA A 146 1.60 -14.26 -2.45
N SER A 147 1.45 -15.49 -1.95
CA SER A 147 0.92 -15.79 -0.61
C SER A 147 1.83 -15.27 0.50
N LEU A 148 3.15 -15.31 0.35
CA LEU A 148 4.08 -14.74 1.33
C LEU A 148 3.87 -13.22 1.49
N HIS A 149 3.60 -12.50 0.41
CA HIS A 149 3.29 -11.06 0.50
C HIS A 149 1.98 -10.79 1.27
N VAL A 150 1.02 -11.71 1.22
CA VAL A 150 -0.19 -11.63 2.05
C VAL A 150 0.12 -11.96 3.51
N TYR A 151 0.85 -13.05 3.75
CA TYR A 151 1.23 -13.49 5.10
C TYR A 151 2.03 -12.44 5.88
N PHE A 152 3.00 -11.79 5.23
CA PHE A 152 3.77 -10.69 5.82
C PHE A 152 3.04 -9.33 5.84
N GLY A 153 1.72 -9.32 5.59
CA GLY A 153 0.88 -8.15 5.80
C GLY A 153 1.07 -7.01 4.79
N ARG A 154 1.68 -7.25 3.62
CA ARG A 154 1.89 -6.21 2.60
C ARG A 154 0.58 -5.83 1.89
N THR A 155 -0.35 -6.77 1.80
CA THR A 155 -1.72 -6.58 1.31
C THR A 155 -2.59 -7.74 1.80
N PRO A 156 -3.89 -7.52 2.07
CA PRO A 156 -4.81 -8.61 2.37
C PRO A 156 -5.20 -9.46 1.14
N TYR A 157 -4.79 -9.07 -0.07
CA TYR A 157 -5.19 -9.73 -1.31
C TYR A 157 -4.01 -10.31 -2.08
N ILE A 158 -4.10 -11.59 -2.44
CA ILE A 158 -3.09 -12.31 -3.23
C ILE A 158 -3.05 -11.85 -4.70
N LEU A 159 -4.22 -11.55 -5.27
CA LEU A 159 -4.41 -11.35 -6.70
C LEU A 159 -3.51 -10.27 -7.33
N PRO A 160 -3.31 -9.09 -6.70
CA PRO A 160 -2.40 -8.06 -7.23
C PRO A 160 -0.95 -8.54 -7.33
N HIS A 161 -0.48 -9.37 -6.39
CA HIS A 161 0.87 -9.94 -6.46
C HIS A 161 0.92 -11.06 -7.48
N LEU A 162 -0.05 -11.97 -7.47
CA LEU A 162 -0.10 -13.08 -8.42
C LEU A 162 -0.07 -12.58 -9.87
N LEU A 163 -0.81 -11.53 -10.22
CA LEU A 163 -0.78 -10.94 -11.56
C LEU A 163 0.64 -10.50 -11.98
N SER A 164 1.33 -9.75 -11.11
CA SER A 164 2.73 -9.37 -11.38
C SER A 164 3.67 -10.57 -11.43
N GLY A 165 3.48 -11.56 -10.55
CA GLY A 165 4.30 -12.76 -10.51
C GLY A 165 4.14 -13.63 -11.76
N LEU A 166 2.93 -13.75 -12.30
CA LEU A 166 2.65 -14.50 -13.52
C LEU A 166 3.29 -13.84 -14.75
N PHE A 167 3.33 -12.51 -14.81
CA PHE A 167 4.06 -11.79 -15.86
C PHE A 167 5.57 -12.08 -15.79
N LEU A 168 6.17 -12.04 -14.59
CA LEU A 168 7.59 -12.39 -14.44
C LEU A 168 7.86 -13.87 -14.75
N LEU A 169 6.95 -14.76 -14.35
CA LEU A 169 7.02 -16.18 -14.72
C LEU A 169 6.98 -16.37 -16.24
N TYR A 170 6.14 -15.63 -16.96
CA TYR A 170 6.08 -15.69 -18.42
C TYR A 170 7.45 -15.39 -19.05
N LEU A 171 8.16 -14.37 -18.56
CA LEU A 171 9.50 -14.03 -19.02
C LEU A 171 10.49 -15.18 -18.78
N TRP A 172 10.47 -15.79 -17.59
CA TRP A 172 11.28 -16.97 -17.27
C TRP A 172 10.99 -18.16 -18.20
N LEU A 173 9.72 -18.44 -18.47
CA LEU A 173 9.32 -19.51 -19.40
C LEU A 173 9.83 -19.27 -20.83
N HIS A 174 10.01 -18.00 -21.21
CA HIS A 174 10.58 -17.59 -22.50
C HIS A 174 12.10 -17.33 -22.47
N GLY A 175 12.80 -17.70 -21.40
CA GLY A 175 14.26 -17.58 -21.31
C GLY A 175 14.76 -16.17 -20.99
N GLN A 176 13.88 -15.28 -20.56
CA GLN A 176 14.17 -13.88 -20.26
C GLN A 176 14.28 -13.64 -18.75
N GLY A 177 14.99 -14.51 -18.03
CA GLY A 177 15.14 -14.42 -16.58
C GLY A 177 15.78 -13.09 -16.13
N ASP A 178 16.76 -12.60 -16.89
CA ASP A 178 17.42 -11.32 -16.59
C ASP A 178 16.46 -10.12 -16.71
N ALA A 179 15.57 -10.14 -17.72
CA ALA A 179 14.54 -9.12 -17.86
C ALA A 179 13.51 -9.18 -16.73
N ALA A 180 13.13 -10.39 -16.28
CA ALA A 180 12.26 -10.57 -15.13
C ALA A 180 12.87 -9.96 -13.86
N ILE A 181 14.15 -10.24 -13.61
CA ILE A 181 14.91 -9.65 -12.50
C ILE A 181 14.94 -8.13 -12.60
N ALA A 182 15.32 -7.57 -13.76
CA ALA A 182 15.40 -6.13 -13.96
C ALA A 182 14.05 -5.42 -13.76
N LEU A 183 12.96 -5.98 -14.26
CA LEU A 183 11.61 -5.43 -14.10
C LEU A 183 11.09 -5.55 -12.66
N HIS A 184 11.49 -6.60 -11.94
CA HIS A 184 11.20 -6.73 -10.51
C HIS A 184 11.98 -5.67 -9.71
N MET A 185 13.27 -5.48 -9.98
CA MET A 185 14.08 -4.40 -9.38
C MET A 185 13.46 -3.03 -9.67
N LEU A 186 13.06 -2.76 -10.91
CA LEU A 186 12.39 -1.52 -11.31
C LEU A 186 11.09 -1.30 -10.54
N THR A 187 10.32 -2.36 -10.31
CA THR A 187 9.10 -2.29 -9.49
C THR A 187 9.42 -1.82 -8.07
N ASN A 188 10.43 -2.40 -7.43
CA ASN A 188 10.83 -2.02 -6.08
C ASN A 188 11.44 -0.60 -6.05
N LEU A 189 12.23 -0.24 -7.07
CA LEU A 189 12.77 1.10 -7.22
C LEU A 189 11.65 2.14 -7.33
N VAL A 190 10.62 1.90 -8.15
CA VAL A 190 9.45 2.79 -8.27
C VAL A 190 8.73 2.95 -6.94
N VAL A 191 8.59 1.87 -6.17
CA VAL A 191 7.97 1.93 -4.82
C VAL A 191 8.81 2.78 -3.86
N VAL A 192 10.14 2.64 -3.87
CA VAL A 192 11.07 3.45 -3.07
C VAL A 192 11.02 4.92 -3.52
N LEU A 193 11.13 5.17 -4.83
CA LEU A 193 11.06 6.51 -5.40
C LEU A 193 9.72 7.18 -5.16
N ALA A 194 8.60 6.47 -5.17
CA ALA A 194 7.28 7.03 -4.84
C ALA A 194 7.18 7.48 -3.37
N ARG A 195 7.97 6.90 -2.45
CA ARG A 195 8.09 7.42 -1.07
C ARG A 195 8.92 8.69 -1.03
N VAL A 196 10.00 8.77 -1.80
CA VAL A 196 10.87 9.94 -1.89
C VAL A 196 10.18 11.10 -2.62
N ALA A 197 9.51 10.83 -3.74
CA ALA A 197 8.78 11.80 -4.55
C ALA A 197 7.68 12.50 -3.74
N ARG A 198 7.03 11.81 -2.79
CA ARG A 198 6.09 12.45 -1.85
C ARG A 198 6.73 13.59 -1.05
N ARG A 199 8.04 13.53 -0.77
CA ARG A 199 8.77 14.63 -0.13
C ARG A 199 8.97 15.83 -1.08
N PHE A 200 9.18 15.57 -2.38
CA PHE A 200 9.36 16.60 -3.42
C PHE A 200 8.04 17.23 -3.91
N VAL A 201 6.95 16.46 -3.94
CA VAL A 201 5.59 16.95 -4.25
C VAL A 201 5.18 18.07 -3.29
N ARG A 202 5.73 18.11 -2.06
CA ARG A 202 5.54 19.24 -1.13
C ARG A 202 6.06 20.58 -1.63
N VAL A 203 7.09 20.58 -2.46
CA VAL A 203 7.60 21.84 -3.07
C VAL A 203 6.53 22.46 -3.96
N ALA A 204 5.74 21.63 -4.64
CA ALA A 204 4.62 22.07 -5.47
C ALA A 204 3.29 22.21 -4.70
N HIS A 205 3.14 21.52 -3.56
CA HIS A 205 1.93 21.51 -2.75
C HIS A 205 2.29 21.65 -1.25
N PRO A 206 2.47 22.90 -0.75
CA PRO A 206 2.89 23.15 0.63
C PRO A 206 1.86 22.72 1.67
N ASN A 207 0.59 22.52 1.27
CA ASN A 207 -0.49 22.10 2.15
C ASN A 207 -0.53 20.58 2.37
N ILE A 208 0.53 19.81 2.07
CA ILE A 208 0.54 18.37 2.36
C ILE A 208 1.23 18.16 3.71
N LEU A 209 0.50 17.64 4.70
CA LEU A 209 1.05 17.27 6.03
C LEU A 209 2.29 16.37 5.87
N ALA A 210 3.32 16.64 6.67
CA ALA A 210 4.49 15.77 6.77
C ALA A 210 4.80 15.37 8.21
N PRO A 211 5.43 14.20 8.43
CA PRO A 211 5.95 13.85 9.75
C PRO A 211 6.92 14.91 10.27
N GLY A 212 6.82 15.23 11.56
CA GLY A 212 7.63 16.24 12.26
C GLY A 212 7.05 17.65 12.24
N GLU A 213 6.04 17.92 11.40
CA GLU A 213 5.41 19.25 11.32
C GLU A 213 4.38 19.45 12.43
N GLU A 214 4.27 20.70 12.87
CA GLU A 214 3.38 21.10 13.96
C GLU A 214 2.18 21.86 13.41
N TYR A 215 0.99 21.51 13.91
CA TYR A 215 -0.26 22.14 13.50
C TYR A 215 -1.15 22.37 14.70
N TRP A 216 -1.84 23.51 14.71
CA TRP A 216 -2.99 23.69 15.58
C TRP A 216 -4.16 22.90 15.00
N VAL A 217 -4.75 22.04 15.82
CA VAL A 217 -5.90 21.22 15.44
C VAL A 217 -6.99 21.31 16.50
N THR A 218 -8.24 21.31 16.04
CA THR A 218 -9.42 21.23 16.91
C THR A 218 -9.95 19.80 16.89
N VAL A 219 -10.10 19.22 18.07
CA VAL A 219 -10.59 17.85 18.26
C VAL A 219 -12.12 17.84 18.17
N ALA A 220 -12.68 16.89 17.43
CA ALA A 220 -14.13 16.80 17.24
C ALA A 220 -14.86 16.48 18.57
N GLN A 221 -15.91 17.24 18.90
CA GLN A 221 -16.63 17.16 20.19
C GLN A 221 -17.33 15.83 20.45
N HIS A 222 -17.78 15.12 19.41
CA HIS A 222 -18.66 13.94 19.54
C HIS A 222 -18.07 12.70 18.88
N THR A 223 -16.76 12.52 18.95
CA THR A 223 -16.12 11.34 18.36
C THR A 223 -15.56 10.45 19.45
N GLU A 224 -16.09 9.24 19.58
CA GLU A 224 -15.44 8.21 20.39
C GLU A 224 -14.07 7.86 19.79
N PRO A 225 -13.05 7.67 20.63
CA PRO A 225 -11.71 7.35 20.14
C PRO A 225 -11.72 5.96 19.50
N SER A 226 -11.25 5.88 18.25
CA SER A 226 -11.01 4.61 17.58
C SER A 226 -9.56 4.19 17.83
N TYR A 227 -9.35 3.14 18.63
CA TYR A 227 -8.02 2.66 19.05
C TYR A 227 -7.19 3.73 19.77
N GLY A 228 -7.81 4.52 20.64
CA GLY A 228 -7.16 5.62 21.38
C GLY A 228 -6.93 6.89 20.55
N LEU A 229 -7.44 6.96 19.33
CA LEU A 229 -7.26 8.11 18.44
C LEU A 229 -8.57 8.88 18.22
N TYR A 230 -8.53 10.19 18.49
CA TYR A 230 -9.60 11.13 18.23
C TYR A 230 -9.46 11.78 16.86
N SER A 231 -10.58 12.06 16.20
CA SER A 231 -10.55 12.82 14.95
C SER A 231 -10.35 14.31 15.25
N ALA A 232 -9.40 14.94 14.56
CA ALA A 232 -9.11 16.36 14.67
C ALA A 232 -8.96 16.99 13.28
N ARG A 233 -9.11 18.32 13.20
CA ARG A 233 -8.90 19.07 11.97
C ARG A 233 -8.00 20.28 12.17
N THR A 234 -7.13 20.54 11.20
CA THR A 234 -6.40 21.82 11.10
C THR A 234 -7.34 22.95 10.71
N SER A 235 -6.89 24.19 10.88
CA SER A 235 -7.63 25.39 10.47
C SER A 235 -7.93 25.45 8.97
N ASP A 236 -7.09 24.84 8.13
CA ASP A 236 -7.29 24.71 6.69
C ASP A 236 -8.09 23.44 6.30
N GLY A 237 -8.66 22.73 7.28
CA GLY A 237 -9.64 21.66 7.05
C GLY A 237 -9.07 20.26 6.82
N GLN A 238 -7.76 20.07 7.00
CA GLN A 238 -7.13 18.77 6.86
C GLN A 238 -7.47 17.87 8.05
N GLN A 239 -7.71 16.58 7.78
CA GLN A 239 -8.10 15.62 8.81
C GLN A 239 -6.90 14.84 9.36
N LEU A 240 -6.85 14.73 10.68
CA LEU A 240 -5.83 14.00 11.43
C LEU A 240 -6.49 13.17 12.52
N ARG A 241 -5.74 12.20 13.04
CA ARG A 241 -6.07 11.40 14.20
C ARG A 241 -5.06 11.67 15.30
N VAL A 242 -5.52 12.05 16.48
CA VAL A 242 -4.67 12.51 17.58
C VAL A 242 -4.89 11.62 18.80
N THR A 243 -3.81 11.17 19.43
CA THR A 243 -3.86 10.41 20.69
C THR A 243 -3.84 11.33 21.90
N ASP A 244 -4.25 10.85 23.08
CA ASP A 244 -4.08 11.53 24.38
C ASP A 244 -4.64 12.98 24.42
N VAL A 245 -5.81 13.23 23.82
CA VAL A 245 -6.45 14.56 23.76
C VAL A 245 -7.91 14.54 24.23
N THR A 246 -8.41 15.70 24.68
CA THR A 246 -9.81 15.92 25.06
C THR A 246 -10.67 16.35 23.85
N PRO A 247 -11.86 15.77 23.63
CA PRO A 247 -12.81 16.24 22.62
C PRO A 247 -13.20 17.72 22.78
N GLY A 248 -13.30 18.45 21.68
CA GLY A 248 -13.71 19.85 21.67
C GLY A 248 -12.61 20.87 21.98
N GLU A 249 -11.45 20.41 22.43
CA GLU A 249 -10.30 21.29 22.70
C GLU A 249 -9.41 21.47 21.46
N THR A 250 -8.58 22.51 21.51
CA THR A 250 -7.61 22.81 20.47
C THR A 250 -6.20 22.55 21.00
N TYR A 251 -5.42 21.80 20.23
CA TYR A 251 -4.05 21.41 20.60
C TYR A 251 -3.07 21.78 19.49
N LEU A 252 -1.86 22.18 19.87
CA LEU A 252 -0.71 22.12 18.99
C LEU A 252 -0.25 20.67 18.97
N VAL A 253 -0.33 20.03 17.82
CA VAL A 253 0.07 18.63 17.65
C VAL A 253 1.24 18.54 16.70
N ARG A 254 2.06 17.49 16.86
CA ARG A 254 3.09 17.14 15.88
C ARG A 254 2.68 15.89 15.11
N VAL A 255 2.77 15.96 13.80
CA VAL A 255 2.43 14.85 12.90
C VAL A 255 3.50 13.77 13.02
N ALA A 256 3.09 12.53 13.29
CA ALA A 256 3.99 11.39 13.42
C ALA A 256 4.04 10.54 12.15
N THR A 257 2.88 10.32 11.51
CA THR A 257 2.77 9.49 10.29
C THR A 257 1.74 10.08 9.33
N VAL A 258 1.95 9.89 8.02
CA VAL A 258 1.08 10.43 6.95
C VAL A 258 0.67 9.31 5.99
N GLY A 259 -0.62 9.21 5.65
CA GLY A 259 -1.14 8.13 4.80
C GLY A 259 -2.64 7.87 4.97
N ARG A 260 -3.06 6.60 4.96
CA ARG A 260 -4.44 6.21 5.31
C ARG A 260 -4.64 6.37 6.82
N GLY A 261 -5.03 7.58 7.22
CA GLY A 261 -5.13 8.00 8.62
C GLY A 261 -3.84 8.66 9.08
N THR A 262 -3.71 9.96 8.80
CA THR A 262 -2.61 10.78 9.34
C THR A 262 -2.72 10.82 10.85
N MET A 263 -1.65 10.46 11.56
CA MET A 263 -1.63 10.39 13.01
C MET A 263 -0.68 11.44 13.59
N ALA A 264 -1.09 12.06 14.70
CA ALA A 264 -0.35 13.09 15.39
C ALA A 264 -0.46 12.89 16.91
N TYR A 265 0.44 13.54 17.65
CA TYR A 265 0.40 13.55 19.12
C TYR A 265 0.47 15.00 19.64
N PRO A 266 -0.14 15.29 20.80
CA PRO A 266 -0.19 16.64 21.35
C PRO A 266 1.17 17.08 21.90
N LEU A 267 1.49 18.36 21.68
CA LEU A 267 2.62 19.07 22.27
C LEU A 267 2.16 20.00 23.39
N ARG A 268 1.09 20.77 23.14
CA ARG A 268 0.45 21.66 24.13
C ARG A 268 -1.02 21.88 23.80
N ALA A 269 -1.84 22.09 24.83
CA ALA A 269 -3.20 22.60 24.65
C ALA A 269 -3.17 24.11 24.35
N ALA A 270 -4.17 24.62 23.65
CA ALA A 270 -4.41 26.05 23.57
C ALA A 270 -4.81 26.56 24.96
N GLU A 271 -4.28 27.71 25.37
CA GLU A 271 -4.73 28.36 26.61
C GLU A 271 -6.22 28.71 26.46
N THR A 272 -7.06 28.07 27.28
CA THR A 272 -8.46 28.46 27.42
C THR A 272 -8.48 29.82 28.11
N VAL A 273 -8.82 30.87 27.35
CA VAL A 273 -9.20 32.15 27.94
C VAL A 273 -10.51 31.91 28.68
N GLU A 274 -10.43 31.67 29.98
CA GLU A 274 -11.60 31.74 30.86
C GLU A 274 -12.18 33.14 30.71
N ARG A 275 -13.29 33.25 29.99
CA ARG A 275 -14.12 34.45 30.07
C ARG A 275 -14.66 34.49 31.49
N SER A 276 -14.05 35.33 32.31
CA SER A 276 -14.58 35.75 33.61
C SER A 276 -16.09 35.97 33.46
N PRO A 277 -16.94 35.34 34.29
CA PRO A 277 -18.37 35.64 34.25
C PRO A 277 -18.50 37.14 34.48
N ARG A 278 -19.19 37.83 33.56
CA ARG A 278 -19.59 39.21 33.76
C ARG A 278 -20.38 39.24 35.07
N GLN A 279 -19.79 39.87 36.07
CA GLN A 279 -20.50 40.35 37.23
C GLN A 279 -21.55 41.31 36.69
N CYS A 280 -22.81 40.88 36.69
CA CYS A 280 -23.91 41.81 36.55
C CYS A 280 -23.90 42.62 37.84
N ASP A 281 -23.33 43.82 37.77
CA ASP A 281 -23.54 44.81 38.80
C ASP A 281 -25.03 45.16 38.78
N ASP A 282 -25.73 44.75 39.84
CA ASP A 282 -27.00 45.34 40.25
C ASP A 282 -26.73 46.82 40.54
N GLU A 283 -27.18 47.70 39.65
CA GLU A 283 -27.40 49.11 39.97
C GLU A 283 -28.85 49.50 39.63
N GLY A 284 -29.63 49.77 40.68
CA GLY A 284 -30.70 50.78 40.69
C GLY A 284 -32.13 50.29 40.53
#